data_AF-A0A3S9Q4S8-F1
#
_entry.id   AF-A0A3S9Q4S8-F1
#
_cell.length_a   1.000
_cell.length_b   1.000
_cell.length_c   1.000
_cell.angle_alpha   90.00
_cell.angle_beta   90.00
_cell.angle_gamma   90.00
#
_symmetry.space_group_name_H-M   'P 1'
#
loop_
_entity.id
_entity.type
_entity.pdbx_description
1 polymer ?
#
loop_
_entity_poly.entity_id
_entity_poly.type
_entity_poly.pdbx_seq_one_letter_code
_entity_poly.pdbx_strand_id
1 'polypeptide(L)'
;MDSFISLSIIFLLFFIQIKLFKDMCKYLASTYSEEWEKLSESSMGGSKWSVVNANLSESLNNGFFSTISDDKVTNFLMVRKYIMYVMAGIILLQFVMAYLK
;
A
#
# COMPACT_ATOMS: atom_id res chain seq x y z
N MET A 1 -13.03 7.84 -25.34
CA MET A 1 -13.70 8.24 -24.09
C MET A 1 -13.45 7.19 -23.00
N ASP A 2 -13.54 5.90 -23.32
CA ASP A 2 -13.36 4.79 -22.36
C ASP A 2 -11.97 4.70 -21.71
N SER A 3 -10.93 5.09 -22.43
CA SER A 3 -9.56 5.14 -21.89
C SER A 3 -9.39 6.23 -20.81
N PHE A 4 -10.07 7.38 -20.96
CA PHE A 4 -10.09 8.43 -19.92
C PHE A 4 -10.84 7.97 -18.68
N ILE A 5 -11.97 7.27 -18.85
CA ILE A 5 -12.75 6.71 -17.73
C ILE A 5 -11.91 5.69 -16.94
N SER A 6 -11.20 4.80 -17.65
CA SER A 6 -10.34 3.79 -17.02
C SER A 6 -9.17 4.42 -16.26
N LEU A 7 -8.54 5.46 -16.84
CA LEU A 7 -7.50 6.24 -16.16
C LEU A 7 -8.05 6.92 -14.90
N SER A 8 -9.22 7.55 -14.97
CA SER A 8 -9.85 8.18 -13.80
C SER A 8 -10.12 7.18 -12.68
N ILE A 9 -10.58 5.96 -13.01
CA ILE A 9 -10.79 4.89 -12.02
C ILE A 9 -9.46 4.47 -11.38
N ILE A 10 -8.40 4.27 -12.17
CA ILE A 10 -7.08 3.91 -11.64
C ILE A 10 -6.55 5.02 -10.71
N PHE A 11 -6.67 6.29 -11.10
CA PHE A 11 -6.27 7.42 -10.25
C PHE A 11 -7.05 7.42 -8.93
N LEU A 12 -8.37 7.21 -8.98
CA LEU A 12 -9.20 7.16 -7.78
C LEU A 12 -8.80 5.99 -6.86
N LEU A 13 -8.57 4.80 -7.41
CA LEU A 13 -8.08 3.64 -6.66
C LEU A 13 -6.71 3.88 -6.03
N PHE A 14 -5.82 4.61 -6.73
CA PHE A 14 -4.52 5.01 -6.21
C PHE A 14 -4.64 5.95 -5.01
N PHE A 15 -5.52 6.96 -5.07
CA PHE A 15 -5.79 7.83 -3.92
C PHE A 15 -6.38 7.06 -2.73
N ILE A 16 -7.27 6.09 -2.99
CA ILE A 16 -7.81 5.21 -1.94
C ILE A 16 -6.68 4.41 -1.29
N GLN A 17 -5.75 3.84 -2.06
CA GLN A 17 -4.60 3.13 -1.49
C GLN A 17 -3.73 4.03 -0.61
N ILE A 18 -3.43 5.26 -1.05
CA ILE A 18 -2.65 6.21 -0.24
C ILE A 18 -3.35 6.50 1.08
N LYS A 19 -4.67 6.73 1.04
CA LYS A 19 -5.46 7.00 2.25
C LYS A 19 -5.45 5.81 3.20
N LEU A 20 -5.74 4.61 2.71
CA LEU A 20 -5.73 3.38 3.50
C LEU A 20 -4.35 3.15 4.14
N PHE A 21 -3.28 3.37 3.37
CA PHE A 21 -1.92 3.22 3.88
C PHE A 21 -1.62 4.21 5.01
N LYS A 22 -2.00 5.48 4.84
CA LYS A 22 -1.83 6.51 5.87
C LYS A 22 -2.61 6.18 7.14
N ASP A 23 -3.83 5.66 7.01
CA ASP A 23 -4.66 5.29 8.15
C ASP A 23 -4.08 4.08 8.89
N MET A 24 -3.55 3.08 8.18
CA MET A 24 -2.79 1.98 8.78
C MET A 24 -1.53 2.50 9.50
N CYS A 25 -0.74 3.39 8.90
CA CYS A 25 0.45 3.95 9.54
C CYS A 25 0.10 4.64 10.86
N LYS A 26 -0.99 5.41 10.90
CA LYS A 26 -1.47 6.02 12.15
C LYS A 26 -1.87 4.96 13.18
N TYR A 27 -2.58 3.93 12.75
CA TYR A 27 -2.98 2.84 13.63
C TYR A 27 -1.76 2.13 14.24
N LEU A 28 -0.79 1.74 13.41
CA LEU A 28 0.44 1.09 13.84
C LEU A 28 1.27 1.98 14.76
N ALA A 29 1.41 3.27 14.45
CA ALA A 29 2.11 4.22 15.31
C ALA A 29 1.45 4.37 16.69
N SER A 30 0.12 4.24 16.77
CA SER A 30 -0.63 4.33 18.03
C SER A 30 -0.65 3.02 18.83
N THR A 31 -0.67 1.88 18.16
CA THR A 31 -0.88 0.56 18.79
C THR A 31 0.46 -0.13 19.09
N TYR A 32 1.46 0.09 18.24
CA TYR A 32 2.79 -0.52 18.32
C TYR A 32 3.86 0.57 18.29
N SER A 33 3.77 1.54 19.20
CA SER A 33 4.63 2.74 19.20
C SER A 33 6.13 2.40 19.29
N GLU A 34 6.49 1.39 20.08
CA GLU A 34 7.89 0.94 20.22
C GLU A 34 8.44 0.34 18.92
N GLU A 35 7.69 -0.56 18.30
CA GLU A 35 8.08 -1.14 17.00
C GLU A 35 8.08 -0.08 15.89
N TRP A 36 7.15 0.86 15.95
CA TRP A 36 7.09 1.98 15.03
C TRP A 36 8.29 2.93 15.16
N GLU A 37 8.78 3.15 16.37
CA GLU A 37 9.97 3.96 16.62
C GLU A 37 11.23 3.30 16.03
N LYS A 38 11.37 1.97 16.17
CA LYS A 38 12.45 1.19 15.55
C LYS A 38 12.45 1.31 14.03
N LEU A 39 11.28 1.35 13.38
CA LEU A 39 11.19 1.58 11.94
C LEU A 39 11.73 2.95 11.51
N SER A 40 11.75 3.92 12.42
CA SER A 40 12.22 5.29 12.16
C SER A 40 13.70 5.50 12.44
N GLU A 41 14.37 4.52 13.05
CA GLU A 41 15.81 4.53 13.21
C GLU A 41 16.49 4.27 11.86
N SER A 42 17.23 5.26 11.37
CA SER A 42 18.04 5.15 10.17
C SER A 42 19.46 5.57 10.50
N SER A 43 20.44 4.77 10.11
CA SER A 43 21.87 5.11 10.19
C SER A 43 22.29 6.19 9.17
N MET A 44 21.41 6.58 8.23
CA MET A 44 21.84 7.25 6.98
C MET A 44 21.18 8.62 6.70
N GLY A 45 20.55 9.26 7.69
CA GLY A 45 20.09 10.67 7.56
C GLY A 45 18.99 10.93 6.52
N GLY A 46 18.31 9.88 6.02
CA GLY A 46 17.18 10.02 5.12
C GLY A 46 15.96 10.66 5.79
N SER A 47 15.01 11.15 4.99
CA SER A 47 13.77 11.69 5.56
C SER A 47 13.07 10.61 6.39
N LYS A 48 12.72 10.95 7.64
CA LYS A 48 12.11 10.01 8.60
C LYS A 48 10.91 9.27 8.01
N TRP A 49 10.14 9.95 7.14
CA TRP A 49 8.98 9.37 6.48
C TRP A 49 9.34 8.35 5.39
N SER A 50 10.40 8.61 4.60
CA SER A 50 10.85 7.69 3.55
C SER A 50 11.42 6.40 4.16
N VAL A 51 12.23 6.54 5.21
CA VAL A 51 12.82 5.41 5.94
C VAL A 51 11.73 4.56 6.59
N VAL A 52 10.81 5.19 7.32
CA VAL A 52 9.69 4.47 7.94
C VAL A 52 8.87 3.74 6.89
N ASN A 53 8.61 4.34 5.73
CA ASN A 53 7.83 3.70 4.67
C ASN A 53 8.53 2.45 4.10
N ALA A 54 9.84 2.53 3.85
CA ALA A 54 10.63 1.40 3.34
C ALA A 54 10.71 0.27 4.38
N ASN A 55 11.08 0.61 5.62
CA ASN A 55 11.21 -0.36 6.71
C ASN A 55 9.85 -0.98 7.07
N LEU A 56 8.76 -0.20 7.04
CA LEU A 56 7.42 -0.72 7.26
C LEU A 56 7.00 -1.68 6.14
N SER A 57 7.29 -1.34 4.89
CA SER A 57 6.99 -2.23 3.77
C SER A 57 7.73 -3.56 3.89
N GLU A 58 8.98 -3.54 4.34
CA GLU A 58 9.75 -4.75 4.61
C GLU A 58 9.17 -5.52 5.80
N SER A 59 8.83 -4.82 6.89
CA SER A 59 8.28 -5.43 8.10
C SER A 59 6.91 -6.08 7.87
N LEU A 60 6.08 -5.52 6.98
CA LEU A 60 4.80 -6.11 6.56
C LEU A 60 4.97 -7.38 5.70
N ASN A 61 6.11 -7.55 5.03
CA ASN A 61 6.37 -8.72 4.20
C ASN A 61 7.11 -9.83 4.97
N ASN A 62 8.15 -9.46 5.72
CA ASN A 62 9.10 -10.41 6.32
C ASN A 62 9.42 -10.14 7.80
N GLY A 63 8.89 -9.05 8.39
CA GLY A 63 9.23 -8.64 9.76
C GLY A 63 8.09 -8.78 10.74
N PHE A 64 8.16 -8.03 11.86
CA PHE A 64 7.19 -8.11 12.96
C PHE A 64 5.75 -8.03 12.47
N PHE A 65 5.41 -7.01 11.66
CA PHE A 65 4.04 -6.79 11.18
C PHE A 65 3.52 -7.87 10.22
N SER A 66 4.39 -8.70 9.65
CA SER A 66 3.99 -9.87 8.85
C SER A 66 3.55 -11.07 9.71
N THR A 67 4.01 -11.13 10.97
CA THR A 67 3.77 -12.25 11.89
C THR A 67 2.65 -11.98 12.89
N ILE A 68 2.22 -10.74 13.04
CA ILE A 68 1.16 -10.40 14.00
C ILE A 68 -0.21 -10.86 13.51
N SER A 69 -0.99 -11.45 14.40
CA SER A 69 -2.40 -11.77 14.16
C SER A 69 -3.30 -10.57 14.50
N ASP A 70 -3.05 -9.42 13.86
CA ASP A 70 -3.91 -8.23 14.00
C ASP A 70 -4.87 -8.18 12.80
N ASP A 71 -6.17 -8.22 13.10
CA ASP A 71 -7.24 -8.20 12.10
C ASP A 71 -7.21 -6.94 11.23
N LYS A 72 -6.84 -5.77 11.77
CA LYS A 72 -6.74 -4.53 10.98
C LYS A 72 -5.59 -4.57 10.00
N VAL A 73 -4.44 -5.09 10.41
CA VAL A 73 -3.27 -5.22 9.52
C VAL A 73 -3.56 -6.25 8.43
N THR A 74 -4.15 -7.39 8.82
CA THR A 74 -4.53 -8.46 7.89
C THR A 74 -5.57 -7.98 6.88
N ASN A 75 -6.62 -7.29 7.33
CA ASN A 75 -7.64 -6.71 6.46
C ASN A 75 -7.05 -5.64 5.53
N PHE A 76 -6.15 -4.78 6.03
CA PHE A 76 -5.46 -3.81 5.17
C PHE A 76 -4.67 -4.51 4.05
N LEU A 77 -3.91 -5.56 4.37
CA LEU A 77 -3.11 -6.29 3.39
C LEU A 77 -4.01 -6.96 2.34
N MET A 78 -5.13 -7.54 2.74
CA MET A 78 -6.12 -8.11 1.81
C MET A 78 -6.72 -7.04 0.90
N VAL A 79 -7.18 -5.92 1.45
CA VAL A 79 -7.77 -4.82 0.67
C VAL A 79 -6.75 -4.22 -0.30
N ARG A 80 -5.51 -4.02 0.13
CA ARG A 80 -4.42 -3.52 -0.71
C ARG A 80 -4.17 -4.46 -1.90
N LYS A 81 -4.09 -5.78 -1.66
CA LYS A 81 -3.94 -6.79 -2.71
C LYS A 81 -5.12 -6.78 -3.67
N TYR A 82 -6.35 -6.72 -3.16
CA TYR A 82 -7.55 -6.66 -3.98
C TYR A 82 -7.56 -5.44 -4.91
N ILE A 83 -7.29 -4.24 -4.38
CA ILE A 83 -7.23 -3.01 -5.20
C ILE A 83 -6.13 -3.13 -6.27
N MET A 84 -4.98 -3.72 -5.93
CA MET A 84 -3.89 -3.95 -6.89
C MET A 84 -4.32 -4.90 -8.02
N TYR A 85 -5.02 -5.98 -7.72
CA TYR A 85 -5.56 -6.88 -8.75
C TYR A 85 -6.60 -6.22 -9.64
N VAL A 86 -7.48 -5.39 -9.08
CA VAL A 86 -8.46 -4.61 -9.88
C VAL A 86 -7.74 -3.67 -10.83
N MET A 87 -6.73 -2.92 -10.36
CA MET A 87 -5.94 -2.02 -11.22
C MET A 87 -5.21 -2.80 -12.33
N ALA A 88 -4.57 -3.92 -11.99
CA ALA A 88 -3.90 -4.78 -12.97
C ALA A 88 -4.88 -5.33 -14.01
N GLY A 89 -6.07 -5.77 -13.60
CA GLY A 89 -7.13 -6.23 -14.49
C GLY A 89 -7.59 -5.16 -15.48
N ILE A 90 -7.78 -3.91 -15.01
CA ILE A 90 -8.14 -2.78 -15.88
C ILE A 90 -7.05 -2.53 -16.92
N ILE A 91 -5.78 -2.53 -16.51
CA ILE A 91 -4.64 -2.30 -17.42
C ILE A 91 -4.54 -3.43 -18.45
N LEU A 92 -4.66 -4.70 -18.03
CA LEU A 92 -4.63 -5.85 -18.94
C LEU A 92 -5.79 -5.80 -19.94
N LEU A 93 -7.00 -5.45 -19.49
CA LEU A 93 -8.15 -5.30 -20.37
C LEU A 93 -7.92 -4.21 -21.42
N GLN A 94 -7.36 -3.06 -21.00
CA GLN A 94 -6.99 -1.97 -21.91
C GLN A 94 -5.93 -2.42 -22.93
N PHE A 95 -4.93 -3.19 -22.48
CA PHE A 95 -3.87 -3.71 -23.35
C PHE A 95 -4.41 -4.70 -24.38
N VAL A 96 -5.27 -5.64 -23.96
CA VAL A 96 -5.94 -6.59 -24.87
C VAL A 96 -6.82 -5.86 -25.87
N MET A 97 -7.62 -4.89 -25.44
CA MET A 97 -8.44 -4.08 -26.35
C MET A 97 -7.60 -3.27 -27.34
N ALA A 98 -6.44 -2.76 -26.92
CA ALA A 98 -5.53 -2.05 -27.81
C ALA A 98 -4.87 -2.97 -28.84
N TYR A 99 -4.57 -4.22 -28.47
CA TYR A 99 -3.98 -5.21 -29.37
C TYR A 99 -4.97 -5.81 -30.37
N LEU A 100 -6.24 -5.98 -29.96
CA LEU A 100 -7.32 -6.50 -30.81
C LEU A 100 -7.93 -5.44 -31.74
N LYS A 101 -7.51 -4.18 -31.62
CA LYS A 101 -7.98 -3.05 -32.41
C LYS A 101 -6.99 -2.74 -33.53
#